data_AF-W6MFH7-F1
#
_entry.id   AF-W6MFH7-F1
#
_cell.length_a   1.000
_cell.length_b   1.000
_cell.length_c   1.000
_cell.angle_alpha   90.00
_cell.angle_beta   90.00
_cell.angle_gamma   90.00
#
_symmetry.space_group_name_H-M   'P 1'
#
loop_
_entity.id
_entity.type
_entity.pdbx_description
1 polymer ?
#
loop_
_entity_poly.entity_id
_entity_poly.type
_entity_poly.pdbx_seq_one_letter_code
_entity_poly.pdbx_strand_id
1 'polypeptide(L)'
;MAQGNLKLSKKKPARLTKRQQNPKAAAPKVYRAKKNLTEKKVQLLSKQHNGALISNTEKLIASRVGHLELVKGSRREIEKAAKEKAKAKAAEAKAKQ
;
A
#
# COMPACT_ATOMS: atom_id res chain seq x y z
N MET A 1 -28.38 44.99 66.95
CA MET A 1 -28.23 45.39 65.53
C MET A 1 -28.59 44.20 64.64
N ALA A 2 -29.78 44.21 64.04
CA ALA A 2 -30.20 43.15 63.12
C ALA A 2 -29.74 43.50 61.71
N GLN A 3 -28.69 42.84 61.22
CA GLN A 3 -28.28 42.95 59.82
C GLN A 3 -29.30 42.18 58.96
N GLY A 4 -30.13 42.89 58.20
CA GLY A 4 -31.10 42.29 57.28
C GLY A 4 -30.42 41.50 56.15
N ASN A 5 -31.10 40.46 55.66
CA ASN A 5 -30.60 39.61 54.58
C ASN A 5 -30.29 40.41 53.30
N LEU A 6 -29.00 40.52 52.96
CA LEU A 6 -28.55 41.04 51.67
C LEU A 6 -29.00 40.08 50.56
N LYS A 7 -29.89 40.56 49.67
CA LYS A 7 -30.31 39.80 48.48
C LYS A 7 -29.12 39.63 47.54
N LEU A 8 -28.42 38.50 47.63
CA LEU A 8 -27.37 38.15 46.67
C LEU A 8 -28.00 37.96 45.29
N SER A 9 -27.46 38.66 44.30
CA SER A 9 -27.93 38.56 42.91
C SER A 9 -27.68 37.16 42.35
N LYS A 10 -28.58 36.68 41.50
CA LYS A 10 -28.45 35.35 40.87
C LYS A 10 -27.19 35.31 40.02
N LYS A 11 -26.35 34.28 40.22
CA LYS A 11 -25.12 34.07 39.43
C LYS A 11 -25.48 34.02 37.94
N LYS A 12 -24.79 34.84 37.13
CA LYS A 12 -24.96 34.89 35.68
C LYS A 12 -24.57 33.55 35.05
N PRO A 13 -25.25 33.10 33.98
CA PRO A 13 -24.86 31.88 33.30
C PRO A 13 -23.43 32.00 32.78
N ALA A 14 -22.62 30.97 33.02
CA ALA A 14 -21.24 30.91 32.54
C ALA A 14 -21.22 31.00 31.00
N ARG A 15 -20.35 31.84 30.45
CA ARG A 15 -20.17 31.98 29.01
C ARG A 15 -19.69 30.65 28.43
N LEU A 16 -20.56 29.94 27.70
CA LEU A 16 -20.20 28.75 26.93
C LEU A 16 -19.13 29.14 25.91
N THR A 17 -17.92 28.62 26.05
CA THR A 17 -16.83 28.91 25.11
C THR A 17 -17.06 28.12 23.82
N LYS A 18 -16.74 28.70 22.66
CA LYS A 18 -16.93 28.08 21.34
C LYS A 18 -16.18 26.74 21.15
N ARG A 19 -15.30 26.37 22.08
CA ARG A 19 -14.47 25.14 22.06
C ARG A 19 -14.88 24.10 23.10
N GLN A 20 -16.01 24.28 23.78
CA GLN A 20 -16.47 23.31 24.76
C GLN A 20 -16.95 22.03 24.07
N GLN A 21 -16.15 20.96 24.16
CA GLN A 21 -16.45 19.64 23.57
C GLN A 21 -17.39 18.78 24.45
N ASN A 22 -17.80 19.29 25.61
CA ASN A 22 -18.69 18.52 26.49
C ASN A 22 -20.11 18.59 25.94
N PRO A 23 -20.73 17.44 25.57
CA PRO A 23 -22.11 17.42 25.15
C PRO A 23 -23.01 17.93 26.30
N LYS A 24 -24.12 18.61 25.96
CA LYS A 24 -25.16 18.97 26.94
C LYS A 24 -25.64 17.70 27.65
N ALA A 25 -26.08 17.82 28.90
CA ALA A 25 -26.56 16.66 29.69
C ALA A 25 -27.68 15.86 28.99
N ALA A 26 -28.52 16.52 28.18
CA ALA A 26 -29.59 15.91 27.40
C ALA A 26 -29.20 15.58 25.94
N ALA A 27 -27.92 15.64 25.58
CA ALA A 27 -27.49 15.33 24.22
C ALA A 27 -27.57 13.81 23.96
N PRO A 28 -28.05 13.39 22.77
CA PRO A 28 -28.08 11.98 22.41
C PRO A 28 -26.66 11.40 22.35
N LYS A 29 -26.45 10.23 22.95
CA LYS A 29 -25.17 9.51 22.89
C LYS A 29 -24.94 8.99 21.47
N VAL A 30 -23.81 9.35 20.87
CA VAL A 30 -23.41 8.87 19.54
C VAL A 30 -22.65 7.54 19.69
N TYR A 31 -23.34 6.43 19.44
CA TYR A 31 -22.74 5.09 19.43
C TYR A 31 -22.14 4.79 18.04
N ARG A 32 -20.99 5.40 17.72
CA ARG A 32 -20.23 5.04 16.52
C ARG A 32 -19.09 4.11 16.89
N ALA A 33 -18.83 3.12 16.03
CA ALA A 33 -17.64 2.30 16.15
C ALA A 33 -16.39 3.19 16.12
N LYS A 34 -15.47 2.97 17.07
CA LYS A 34 -14.18 3.67 17.08
C LYS A 34 -13.39 3.22 15.86
N LYS A 35 -12.67 4.13 15.21
CA LYS A 35 -11.81 3.77 14.07
C LYS A 35 -10.78 2.74 14.55
N ASN A 36 -10.77 1.54 13.97
CA ASN A 36 -9.78 0.50 14.26
C ASN A 36 -8.42 0.93 13.69
N LEU A 37 -7.64 1.64 14.50
CA LEU A 37 -6.31 2.15 14.12
C LEU A 37 -5.33 1.01 13.81
N THR A 38 -5.53 -0.16 14.41
CA THR A 38 -4.74 -1.38 14.20
C THR A 38 -4.89 -1.92 12.79
N GLU A 39 -6.12 -2.08 12.29
CA GLU A 39 -6.39 -2.57 10.93
C GLU A 39 -5.75 -1.69 9.87
N LYS A 40 -5.82 -0.37 10.04
CA LYS A 40 -5.17 0.59 9.13
C LYS A 40 -3.66 0.44 9.11
N LYS A 41 -3.04 0.23 10.27
CA LYS A 41 -1.59 -0.01 10.37
C LYS A 41 -1.19 -1.32 9.70
N VAL A 42 -1.96 -2.38 9.90
CA VAL A 42 -1.72 -3.70 9.27
C VAL A 42 -1.84 -3.59 7.74
N GLN A 43 -2.86 -2.91 7.23
CA GLN A 43 -3.03 -2.68 5.79
C GLN A 43 -1.86 -1.88 5.19
N LEU A 44 -1.36 -0.88 5.90
CA LEU A 44 -0.24 -0.06 5.45
C LEU A 44 1.06 -0.87 5.40
N LEU A 45 1.30 -1.68 6.43
CA LEU A 45 2.44 -2.60 6.50
C LEU A 45 2.41 -3.64 5.36
N SER A 46 1.24 -4.22 5.09
CA SER A 46 1.06 -5.19 3.99
C SER A 46 1.39 -4.57 2.63
N LYS A 47 0.93 -3.34 2.36
CA LYS A 47 1.25 -2.62 1.12
C LYS A 47 2.75 -2.38 0.94
N GLN A 48 3.42 -1.96 2.01
CA GLN A 48 4.88 -1.74 1.99
C GLN A 48 5.65 -3.03 1.70
N HIS A 49 5.30 -4.12 2.38
CA HIS A 49 5.95 -5.41 2.19
C HIS A 49 5.73 -5.96 0.78
N ASN A 50 4.51 -5.87 0.26
CA ASN A 50 4.20 -6.32 -1.09
C ASN A 50 4.95 -5.51 -2.15
N GLY A 51 5.05 -4.18 -2.00
CA GLY A 51 5.84 -3.34 -2.91
C GLY A 51 7.33 -3.69 -2.91
N ALA A 52 7.90 -3.93 -1.72
CA ALA A 52 9.29 -4.36 -1.58
C ALA A 52 9.54 -5.73 -2.25
N LEU A 53 8.66 -6.71 -2.01
CA LEU A 53 8.75 -8.02 -2.65
C LEU A 53 8.71 -7.93 -4.18
N ILE A 54 7.74 -7.19 -4.73
CA ILE A 54 7.60 -7.02 -6.18
C ILE A 54 8.87 -6.40 -6.77
N SER A 55 9.34 -5.26 -6.23
CA SER A 55 10.55 -4.61 -6.75
C SER A 55 11.81 -5.49 -6.68
N ASN A 56 11.96 -6.31 -5.63
CA ASN A 56 13.10 -7.22 -5.49
C ASN A 56 13.00 -8.39 -6.47
N THR A 57 11.80 -8.94 -6.67
CA THR A 57 11.57 -10.02 -7.65
C THR A 57 11.77 -9.52 -9.08
N GLU A 58 11.32 -8.32 -9.43
CA GLU A 58 11.57 -7.70 -10.73
C GLU A 58 13.07 -7.52 -11.00
N LYS A 59 13.83 -7.03 -10.01
CA LYS A 59 15.30 -6.92 -10.11
C LYS A 59 15.99 -8.27 -10.30
N LEU A 60 15.55 -9.30 -9.57
CA LEU A 60 16.10 -10.65 -9.68
C LEU A 60 15.79 -11.27 -11.04
N ILE A 61 14.57 -11.10 -11.55
CA ILE A 61 14.19 -11.55 -12.88
C ILE A 61 15.02 -10.81 -13.94
N ALA A 62 15.16 -9.49 -13.83
CA ALA A 62 15.94 -8.69 -14.77
C ALA A 62 17.43 -9.09 -14.77
N SER A 63 18.04 -9.31 -13.60
CA SER A 63 19.44 -9.75 -13.51
C SER A 63 19.64 -11.14 -14.09
N ARG A 64 18.70 -12.06 -13.83
CA ARG A 64 18.74 -13.42 -14.35
C ARG A 64 18.51 -13.45 -15.86
N VAL A 65 17.54 -12.70 -16.37
CA VAL A 65 17.25 -12.60 -17.81
C VAL A 65 18.42 -11.93 -18.53
N GLY A 66 18.92 -10.79 -18.05
CA GLY A 66 20.07 -10.12 -18.65
C GLY A 66 21.34 -10.97 -18.64
N HIS A 67 21.64 -11.67 -17.53
CA HIS A 67 22.76 -12.61 -17.49
C HIS A 67 22.55 -13.80 -18.44
N LEU A 68 21.32 -14.32 -18.56
CA LEU A 68 21.01 -15.40 -19.49
C LEU A 68 21.13 -14.95 -20.95
N GLU A 69 20.78 -13.71 -21.28
CA GLU A 69 21.01 -13.14 -22.61
C GLU A 69 22.50 -13.05 -22.93
N LEU A 70 23.35 -12.69 -21.96
CA LEU A 70 24.81 -12.69 -22.14
C LEU A 70 25.40 -14.11 -22.30
N VAL A 71 24.89 -15.09 -21.54
CA VAL A 71 25.44 -16.45 -21.54
C VAL A 71 24.90 -17.31 -22.69
N LYS A 72 23.61 -17.18 -23.02
CA LYS A 72 22.92 -18.04 -24.00
C LYS A 72 22.56 -17.32 -25.31
N GLY A 73 22.71 -16.00 -25.37
CA GLY A 73 22.24 -15.17 -26.48
C GLY A 73 20.78 -14.74 -26.33
N SER A 74 20.38 -13.71 -27.06
CA SER A 74 18.98 -13.25 -27.06
C SER A 74 18.05 -14.28 -27.70
N ARG A 75 16.76 -14.27 -27.35
CA ARG A 75 15.77 -15.20 -27.93
C ARG A 75 15.76 -15.17 -29.47
N ARG A 76 15.94 -13.98 -30.05
CA ARG A 76 16.01 -13.79 -31.51
C ARG A 76 17.24 -14.44 -32.14
N GLU A 77 18.38 -14.38 -31.47
CA GLU A 77 19.62 -15.02 -31.92
C GLU A 77 19.51 -16.54 -31.83
N ILE A 78 18.96 -17.06 -30.72
CA ILE A 78 18.72 -18.50 -30.53
C ILE A 78 17.79 -19.03 -31.62
N GLU A 79 16.68 -18.32 -31.89
CA GLU A 79 15.72 -18.72 -32.93
C GLU A 79 16.32 -18.67 -34.34
N LYS A 80 17.15 -17.67 -34.65
CA LYS A 80 17.89 -17.60 -35.93
C LYS A 80 18.88 -18.74 -36.07
N ALA A 81 19.72 -18.97 -35.06
CA ALA A 81 20.69 -20.05 -35.05
C ALA A 81 20.02 -21.43 -35.15
N ALA A 82 18.85 -21.62 -34.52
CA ALA A 82 18.07 -22.85 -34.65
C ALA A 82 17.54 -23.06 -36.08
N LYS A 83 17.03 -22.01 -36.72
CA LYS A 83 16.56 -22.05 -38.11
C LYS A 83 17.71 -22.34 -39.09
N GLU A 84 18.87 -21.72 -38.90
CA GLU A 84 20.05 -21.97 -39.73
C GLU A 84 20.57 -23.39 -39.58
N LYS A 85 20.65 -23.90 -38.34
CA LYS A 85 20.99 -25.31 -38.09
C LYS A 85 20.00 -26.29 -38.72
N ALA A 86 18.70 -25.98 -38.67
CA ALA A 86 17.68 -26.80 -39.31
C ALA A 86 17.81 -26.82 -40.84
N LYS A 87 18.09 -25.66 -41.46
CA LYS A 87 18.35 -25.56 -42.91
C LYS A 87 19.62 -26.32 -43.32
N ALA A 88 20.71 -26.20 -42.54
CA ALA A 88 21.95 -26.91 -42.78
C ALA A 88 21.76 -28.43 -42.71
N LYS A 89 21.05 -28.94 -41.68
CA LYS A 89 20.72 -30.37 -41.56
C LYS A 89 19.84 -30.87 -42.71
N ALA A 90 18.85 -30.08 -43.13
CA ALA A 90 17.99 -30.45 -44.25
C ALA A 90 18.75 -30.48 -45.58
N ALA A 91 19.73 -29.58 -45.79
CA ALA A 91 20.60 -29.61 -46.96
C ALA A 91 21.55 -30.81 -46.95
N GLU A 92 22.14 -31.14 -45.80
CA GLU A 92 23.02 -32.31 -45.64
C GLU A 92 22.27 -33.64 -45.86
N ALA A 93 21.04 -33.75 -45.36
CA ALA A 93 20.18 -34.91 -45.59
C ALA A 93 19.81 -35.08 -47.07
N LYS A 94 19.59 -33.99 -47.80
CA LYS A 94 19.34 -34.01 -49.25
C LYS A 94 20.59 -34.32 -50.08
N ALA A 95 21.78 -33.97 -49.58
CA ALA A 95 23.04 -34.27 -50.25
C ALA A 95 23.51 -35.72 -50.04
N LYS A 96 22.95 -36.42 -49.04
CA LYS A 96 23.22 -37.83 -48.72
C LYS A 96 22.19 -38.80 -49.32
N GLN A 97 21.11 -38.30 -49.92
CA GLN A 97 20.15 -39.06 -50.74
C GLN A 97 20.59 -39.06 -52.21
#